data_AF-A0A7W1KIH5-F1
#
_entry.id   AF-A0A7W1KIH5-F1
#
_cell.length_a   1.000
_cell.length_b   1.000
_cell.length_c   1.000
_cell.angle_alpha   90.00
_cell.angle_beta   90.00
_cell.angle_gamma   90.00
#
_symmetry.space_group_name_H-M   'P 1'
#
loop_
_entity.id
_entity.type
_entity.pdbx_description
1 polymer ?
#
loop_
_entity_poly.entity_id
_entity_poly.type
_entity_poly.pdbx_seq_one_letter_code
_entity_poly.pdbx_strand_id
1 'polypeptide(L)'
;MSEQLRHSPENKTENIDFSAEIEQSLKRAEKEAQAVNHEQLETTEIQNKIEQHAVSGKEISIGEKEDTAKQEFGVYAEMKSQTYERTLGRVRSRLSAPEKAMSSVMHNKVVESLSNGVSKTAARPSGILGAGIVTLLGSSVLLYMAKYYGFQYNFFFFFILLAAGFVLGIVIELVIRAYAKARR
;
A
#
# COMPACT_ATOMS: atom_id res chain seq x y z
N MET A 1 84.70 18.58 -31.21
CA MET A 1 85.90 17.71 -31.11
C MET A 1 85.74 16.83 -29.87
N SER A 2 86.13 15.56 -29.99
CA SER A 2 86.46 14.56 -28.94
C SER A 2 85.40 14.28 -27.86
N GLU A 3 84.67 13.17 -27.91
CA GLU A 3 85.10 11.81 -27.52
C GLU A 3 85.33 11.70 -26.00
N GLN A 4 84.50 10.89 -25.32
CA GLN A 4 84.96 9.92 -24.31
C GLN A 4 83.86 8.92 -23.94
N LEU A 5 84.14 7.67 -24.30
CA LEU A 5 83.45 6.43 -23.95
C LEU A 5 83.57 6.13 -22.45
N ARG A 6 82.58 5.41 -21.90
CA ARG A 6 82.86 4.48 -20.80
C ARG A 6 82.06 3.19 -20.97
N HIS A 7 82.84 2.14 -21.22
CA HIS A 7 82.57 0.72 -21.36
C HIS A 7 81.54 0.11 -20.40
N SER A 8 80.71 -0.78 -20.98
CA SER A 8 80.49 -2.23 -20.67
C SER A 8 80.89 -2.76 -19.28
N PRO A 9 80.13 -3.70 -18.69
CA PRO A 9 80.20 -5.10 -19.14
C PRO A 9 78.86 -5.87 -19.16
N GLU A 10 78.70 -6.66 -20.23
CA GLU A 10 78.41 -8.10 -20.23
C GLU A 10 77.90 -8.75 -18.92
N ASN A 11 76.81 -9.54 -18.99
CA ASN A 11 76.78 -10.98 -18.67
C ASN A 11 75.36 -11.48 -18.28
N LYS A 12 75.03 -12.65 -18.85
CA LYS A 12 74.23 -13.75 -18.30
C LYS A 12 72.77 -13.91 -18.75
N THR A 13 72.63 -14.74 -19.79
CA THR A 13 71.44 -15.50 -20.14
C THR A 13 71.06 -16.43 -18.99
N GLU A 14 69.93 -16.18 -18.33
CA GLU A 14 69.23 -17.17 -17.49
C GLU A 14 68.01 -17.67 -18.27
N ASN A 15 68.03 -18.97 -18.55
CA ASN A 15 66.94 -19.69 -19.21
C ASN A 15 65.87 -19.96 -18.13
N ILE A 16 64.82 -19.14 -18.10
CA ILE A 16 63.72 -19.25 -17.14
C ILE A 16 62.65 -20.16 -17.77
N ASP A 17 62.27 -21.21 -17.05
CA ASP A 17 61.28 -22.20 -17.49
C ASP A 17 59.85 -21.62 -17.43
N PHE A 18 59.44 -20.94 -18.51
CA PHE A 18 58.13 -20.29 -18.66
C PHE A 18 56.93 -21.26 -18.68
N SER A 19 57.17 -22.57 -18.79
CA SER A 19 56.11 -23.56 -18.98
C SER A 19 55.22 -23.72 -17.75
N ALA A 20 55.80 -23.69 -16.56
CA ALA A 20 55.07 -23.84 -15.29
C ALA A 20 54.22 -22.61 -14.93
N GLU A 21 54.69 -21.41 -15.27
CA GLU A 21 54.01 -20.15 -14.96
C GLU A 21 52.83 -19.88 -15.90
N ILE A 22 52.94 -20.32 -17.16
CA ILE A 22 51.83 -20.31 -18.13
C ILE A 22 50.73 -21.29 -17.68
N GLU A 23 51.08 -22.50 -17.25
CA GLU A 23 50.09 -23.48 -16.79
C GLU A 23 49.37 -23.02 -15.50
N GLN A 24 50.10 -22.33 -14.62
CA GLN A 24 49.54 -21.80 -13.37
C GLN A 24 48.65 -20.58 -13.60
N SER A 25 48.96 -19.74 -14.60
CA SER A 25 48.13 -18.60 -14.99
C SER A 25 46.86 -19.04 -15.73
N LEU A 26 46.92 -20.06 -16.60
CA LEU A 26 45.73 -20.68 -17.21
C LEU A 26 44.79 -21.27 -16.16
N LYS A 27 45.31 -22.03 -15.18
CA LYS A 27 44.49 -22.59 -14.09
C LYS A 27 43.85 -21.52 -13.20
N ARG A 28 44.47 -20.35 -13.05
CA ARG A 28 43.89 -19.21 -12.32
C ARG A 28 42.80 -18.53 -13.14
N ALA A 29 43.03 -18.29 -14.43
CA ALA A 29 42.04 -17.72 -15.34
C ALA A 29 40.79 -18.60 -15.48
N GLU A 30 40.94 -19.93 -15.51
CA GLU A 30 39.80 -20.87 -15.54
C GLU A 30 39.01 -20.85 -14.23
N LYS A 31 39.68 -20.77 -13.07
CA LYS A 31 39.00 -20.67 -11.77
C LYS A 31 38.25 -19.35 -11.61
N GLU A 32 38.82 -18.26 -12.08
CA GLU A 32 38.16 -16.95 -12.09
C GLU A 32 36.96 -16.94 -13.05
N ALA A 33 37.08 -17.52 -14.25
CA ALA A 33 35.96 -17.64 -15.20
C ALA A 33 34.82 -18.54 -14.67
N GLN A 34 35.15 -19.60 -13.92
CA GLN A 34 34.17 -20.47 -13.26
C GLN A 34 33.51 -19.78 -12.06
N ALA A 35 34.24 -19.01 -11.26
CA ALA A 35 33.70 -18.23 -10.15
C ALA A 35 32.74 -17.13 -10.63
N VAL A 36 33.10 -16.41 -11.70
CA VAL A 36 32.25 -15.38 -12.32
C VAL A 36 30.97 -15.99 -12.91
N ASN A 37 31.05 -17.17 -13.55
CA ASN A 37 29.85 -17.88 -14.00
C ASN A 37 28.96 -18.31 -12.82
N HIS A 38 29.54 -18.78 -11.71
CA HIS A 38 28.75 -19.18 -10.54
C HIS A 38 28.06 -17.98 -9.88
N GLU A 39 28.73 -16.84 -9.72
CA GLU A 39 28.12 -15.60 -9.22
C GLU A 39 27.06 -15.05 -10.17
N GLN A 40 27.25 -15.13 -11.49
CA GLN A 40 26.23 -14.73 -12.46
C GLN A 40 25.00 -15.64 -12.41
N LEU A 41 25.19 -16.95 -12.27
CA LEU A 41 24.10 -17.91 -12.11
C LEU A 41 23.31 -17.64 -10.81
N GLU A 42 23.99 -17.44 -9.68
CA GLU A 42 23.33 -17.09 -8.42
C GLU A 42 22.59 -15.74 -8.50
N THR A 43 23.17 -14.74 -9.16
CA THR A 43 22.52 -13.44 -9.36
C THR A 43 21.27 -13.56 -10.23
N THR A 44 21.30 -14.39 -11.28
CA THR A 44 20.12 -14.64 -12.12
C THR A 44 19.03 -15.44 -11.41
N GLU A 45 19.39 -16.35 -10.50
CA GLU A 45 18.42 -17.06 -9.66
C GLU A 45 17.78 -16.15 -8.61
N ILE A 46 18.56 -15.24 -8.02
CA ILE A 46 18.08 -14.24 -7.08
C ILE A 46 17.13 -13.26 -7.80
N GLN A 47 17.48 -12.80 -9.00
CA GLN A 47 16.61 -11.93 -9.81
C GLN A 47 15.30 -12.64 -10.20
N ASN A 48 15.35 -13.90 -10.64
CA ASN A 48 14.14 -14.68 -10.96
C ASN A 48 13.23 -14.88 -9.72
N LYS A 49 13.81 -15.14 -8.54
CA LYS A 49 13.04 -15.21 -7.29
C LYS A 49 12.41 -13.85 -6.93
N ILE A 50 13.15 -12.75 -7.10
CA ILE A 50 12.63 -11.40 -6.86
C ILE A 50 11.48 -11.08 -7.83
N GLU A 51 11.61 -11.40 -9.11
CA GLU A 51 10.55 -11.20 -10.11
C GLU A 51 9.31 -12.04 -9.81
N GLN A 52 9.46 -13.32 -9.47
CA GLN A 52 8.33 -14.18 -9.09
C GLN A 52 7.61 -13.67 -7.83
N HIS A 53 8.36 -13.20 -6.83
CA HIS A 53 7.77 -12.61 -5.62
C HIS A 53 7.18 -11.21 -5.86
N ALA A 54 7.74 -10.42 -6.77
CA ALA A 54 7.20 -9.10 -7.14
C ALA A 54 5.91 -9.20 -7.97
N VAL A 55 5.81 -10.19 -8.86
CA VAL A 55 4.57 -10.50 -9.59
C VAL A 55 3.49 -11.00 -8.60
N SER A 56 3.86 -11.83 -7.62
CA SER A 56 2.94 -12.28 -6.57
C SER A 56 2.46 -11.14 -5.65
N GLY A 57 3.29 -10.12 -5.41
CA GLY A 57 2.92 -8.93 -4.62
C GLY A 57 2.01 -7.94 -5.35
N LYS A 58 2.05 -7.91 -6.69
CA LYS A 58 1.23 -7.01 -7.51
C LYS A 58 -0.25 -7.39 -7.55
N GLU A 59 -0.60 -8.63 -7.21
CA GLU A 59 -1.99 -9.10 -7.13
C GLU A 59 -2.67 -8.78 -5.79
N ILE A 60 -1.93 -8.31 -4.78
CA ILE A 60 -2.51 -7.83 -3.53
C ILE A 60 -2.90 -6.36 -3.70
N SER A 61 -3.94 -6.13 -4.50
CA SER A 61 -4.67 -4.86 -4.47
C SER A 61 -5.39 -4.77 -3.12
N ILE A 62 -4.77 -4.07 -2.18
CA ILE A 62 -5.35 -3.76 -0.89
C ILE A 62 -6.45 -2.72 -1.12
N GLY A 63 -7.71 -3.16 -1.09
CA GLY A 63 -8.77 -2.35 -0.50
C GLY A 63 -9.77 -1.65 -1.42
N GLU A 64 -9.92 -2.03 -2.69
CA GLU A 64 -11.08 -1.59 -3.47
C GLU A 64 -12.07 -2.75 -3.61
N LYS A 65 -13.03 -2.85 -2.67
CA LYS A 65 -14.23 -3.65 -2.91
C LYS A 65 -15.00 -2.94 -4.03
N GLU A 66 -14.74 -3.33 -5.27
CA GLU A 66 -15.60 -2.98 -6.39
C GLU A 66 -17.00 -3.51 -6.09
N ASP A 67 -17.90 -2.61 -5.71
CA ASP A 67 -19.35 -2.84 -5.67
C ASP A 67 -19.86 -2.95 -7.13
N THR A 68 -19.38 -3.95 -7.87
CA THR A 68 -20.02 -4.34 -9.13
C THR A 68 -21.31 -5.04 -8.73
N ALA A 69 -22.41 -4.30 -8.79
CA ALA A 69 -23.78 -4.77 -8.60
C ALA A 69 -24.17 -5.78 -9.70
N LYS A 70 -23.54 -6.96 -9.70
CA LYS A 70 -24.11 -8.16 -10.31
C LYS A 70 -25.19 -8.65 -9.35
N GLN A 71 -26.41 -8.84 -9.84
CA GLN A 71 -27.47 -9.52 -9.11
C GLN A 71 -26.98 -10.95 -8.78
N GLU A 72 -26.41 -11.12 -7.59
CA GLU A 72 -26.02 -12.43 -7.08
C GLU A 72 -27.30 -13.17 -6.67
N PHE A 73 -27.63 -14.26 -7.37
CA PHE A 73 -28.69 -15.18 -6.97
C PHE A 73 -28.42 -15.71 -5.55
N GLY A 74 -29.44 -15.85 -4.70
CA GLY A 74 -29.29 -16.10 -3.26
C GLY A 74 -28.39 -17.28 -2.87
N VAL A 75 -28.33 -18.32 -3.71
CA VAL A 75 -27.44 -19.49 -3.51
C VAL A 75 -25.96 -19.09 -3.56
N TYR A 76 -25.59 -18.12 -4.40
CA TYR A 76 -24.21 -17.64 -4.54
C TYR A 76 -23.74 -16.87 -3.29
N ALA A 77 -24.63 -16.12 -2.65
CA ALA A 77 -24.32 -15.38 -1.42
C ALA A 77 -24.00 -16.33 -0.26
N GLU A 78 -24.76 -17.41 -0.10
CA GLU A 78 -24.49 -18.43 0.92
C GLU A 78 -23.16 -19.14 0.67
N MET A 79 -22.89 -19.55 -0.57
CA MET A 79 -21.61 -20.17 -0.94
C MET A 79 -20.41 -19.24 -0.70
N LYS A 80 -20.56 -17.94 -0.97
CA LYS A 80 -19.54 -16.91 -0.70
C LYS A 80 -19.26 -16.81 0.80
N SER A 81 -20.30 -16.79 1.63
CA SER A 81 -20.16 -16.74 3.09
C SER A 81 -19.46 -17.99 3.65
N GLN A 82 -19.79 -19.18 3.16
CA GLN A 82 -19.16 -20.43 3.59
C GLN A 82 -17.69 -20.50 3.16
N THR A 83 -17.38 -20.05 1.94
CA THR A 83 -16.01 -19.99 1.43
C THR A 83 -15.16 -19.00 2.21
N TYR A 84 -15.74 -17.86 2.57
CA TYR A 84 -15.11 -16.85 3.42
C TYR A 84 -14.74 -17.42 4.79
N GLU A 85 -15.69 -18.05 5.50
CA GLU A 85 -15.43 -18.63 6.84
C GLU A 85 -14.35 -19.73 6.78
N ARG A 86 -14.38 -20.60 5.76
CA ARG A 86 -13.36 -21.65 5.54
C ARG A 86 -11.98 -21.06 5.29
N THR A 87 -11.90 -20.01 4.47
CA THR A 87 -10.63 -19.32 4.15
C THR A 87 -10.08 -18.63 5.39
N LEU A 88 -10.95 -17.96 6.15
CA LEU A 88 -10.60 -17.28 7.39
C LEU A 88 -10.06 -18.26 8.44
N GLY A 89 -10.70 -19.42 8.61
CA GLY A 89 -10.23 -20.49 9.50
C GLY A 89 -8.85 -21.03 9.09
N ARG A 90 -8.61 -21.20 7.79
CA ARG A 90 -7.31 -21.66 7.25
C ARG A 90 -6.20 -20.63 7.42
N VAL A 91 -6.50 -19.34 7.28
CA VAL A 91 -5.53 -18.27 7.53
C VAL A 91 -5.23 -18.18 9.02
N ARG A 92 -6.27 -18.19 9.87
CA ARG A 92 -6.12 -18.16 11.33
C ARG A 92 -5.39 -19.37 11.89
N SER A 93 -5.40 -20.53 11.24
CA SER A 93 -4.61 -21.68 11.72
C SER A 93 -3.10 -21.48 11.54
N ARG A 94 -2.67 -20.61 10.61
CA ARG A 94 -1.26 -20.29 10.32
C ARG A 94 -0.73 -19.06 11.07
N LEU A 95 -1.60 -18.27 11.70
CA LEU A 95 -1.23 -17.06 12.44
C LEU A 95 -0.74 -17.38 13.85
N SER A 96 0.09 -16.50 14.42
CA SER A 96 0.47 -16.53 15.83
C SER A 96 -0.69 -16.10 16.74
N ALA A 97 -0.64 -16.42 18.05
CA ALA A 97 -1.70 -16.06 19.01
C ALA A 97 -2.12 -14.57 19.00
N PRO A 98 -1.20 -13.58 18.98
CA PRO A 98 -1.59 -12.16 18.91
C PRO A 98 -2.22 -11.79 17.56
N GLU A 99 -1.74 -12.36 16.46
CA GLU A 99 -2.32 -12.13 15.12
C GLU A 99 -3.71 -12.75 14.97
N LYS A 100 -3.96 -13.89 15.61
CA LYS A 100 -5.32 -14.48 15.70
C LYS A 100 -6.28 -13.57 16.44
N ALA A 101 -5.84 -12.93 17.53
CA ALA A 101 -6.66 -11.98 18.27
C ALA A 101 -7.01 -10.75 17.40
N MET A 102 -6.02 -10.17 16.73
CA MET A 102 -6.22 -9.08 15.75
C MET A 102 -7.18 -9.50 14.62
N SER A 103 -6.97 -10.68 14.03
CA SER A 103 -7.86 -11.24 12.99
C SER A 103 -9.28 -11.46 13.50
N SER A 104 -9.44 -11.85 14.77
CA SER A 104 -10.76 -12.04 15.39
C SER A 104 -11.51 -10.73 15.60
N VAL A 105 -10.80 -9.65 15.94
CA VAL A 105 -11.40 -8.31 16.12
C VAL A 105 -11.79 -7.71 14.78
N MET A 106 -10.87 -7.73 13.80
CA MET A 106 -11.07 -7.07 12.51
C MET A 106 -12.13 -7.74 11.63
N HIS A 107 -12.25 -9.07 11.69
CA HIS A 107 -13.26 -9.85 10.95
C HIS A 107 -14.46 -10.23 11.83
N ASN A 108 -14.69 -9.53 12.94
CA ASN A 108 -15.93 -9.70 13.69
C ASN A 108 -17.07 -9.07 12.86
N LYS A 109 -18.14 -9.82 12.58
CA LYS A 109 -19.29 -9.36 11.78
C LYS A 109 -19.90 -8.05 12.28
N VAL A 110 -19.89 -7.84 13.60
CA VAL A 110 -20.39 -6.60 14.22
C VAL A 110 -19.46 -5.44 13.90
N VAL A 111 -18.15 -5.64 14.03
CA VAL A 111 -17.12 -4.63 13.73
C VAL A 111 -17.10 -4.33 12.23
N GLU A 112 -17.20 -5.34 11.37
CA GLU A 112 -17.24 -5.14 9.91
C GLU A 112 -18.52 -4.42 9.47
N SER A 113 -19.68 -4.76 10.04
CA SER A 113 -20.94 -4.07 9.72
C SER A 113 -20.95 -2.62 10.20
N LEU A 114 -20.45 -2.37 11.41
CA LEU A 114 -20.32 -1.03 11.95
C LEU A 114 -19.28 -0.22 11.15
N SER A 115 -18.14 -0.83 10.85
CA SER A 115 -17.08 -0.21 10.05
C SER A 115 -17.58 0.14 8.65
N ASN A 116 -18.29 -0.76 7.98
CA ASN A 116 -18.91 -0.50 6.67
C ASN A 116 -20.02 0.57 6.75
N GLY A 117 -20.81 0.55 7.82
CA GLY A 117 -21.86 1.55 8.05
C GLY A 117 -21.28 2.94 8.28
N VAL A 118 -20.26 3.03 9.15
CA VAL A 118 -19.56 4.29 9.46
C VAL A 118 -18.75 4.76 8.28
N SER A 119 -18.00 3.91 7.59
CA SER A 119 -17.23 4.32 6.41
C SER A 119 -18.14 4.84 5.31
N LYS A 120 -19.26 4.16 5.05
CA LYS A 120 -20.26 4.57 4.07
C LYS A 120 -21.06 5.81 4.47
N THR A 121 -21.12 6.15 5.76
CA THR A 121 -21.87 7.29 6.27
C THR A 121 -20.97 8.51 6.49
N ALA A 122 -19.85 8.35 7.21
CA ALA A 122 -18.88 9.40 7.50
C ALA A 122 -18.19 9.94 6.23
N ALA A 123 -17.97 9.09 5.22
CA ALA A 123 -17.34 9.50 3.97
C ALA A 123 -18.34 10.08 2.94
N ARG A 124 -19.61 10.34 3.29
CA ARG A 124 -20.56 10.91 2.33
C ARG A 124 -20.19 12.36 1.98
N PRO A 125 -19.83 12.66 0.71
CA PRO A 125 -19.43 14.02 0.32
C PRO A 125 -20.55 15.05 0.55
N SER A 126 -21.80 14.65 0.35
CA SER A 126 -23.01 15.44 0.59
C SER A 126 -23.15 15.90 2.05
N GLY A 127 -22.87 15.02 3.01
CA GLY A 127 -22.91 15.33 4.44
C GLY A 127 -21.83 16.33 4.81
N ILE A 128 -20.60 16.13 4.34
CA ILE A 128 -19.48 17.05 4.60
C ILE A 128 -19.77 18.44 4.02
N LEU A 129 -20.30 18.52 2.79
CA LEU A 129 -20.71 19.77 2.16
C LEU A 129 -21.83 20.48 2.95
N GLY A 130 -22.87 19.73 3.35
CA GLY A 130 -23.96 20.27 4.17
C GLY A 130 -23.46 20.81 5.51
N ALA A 131 -22.57 20.06 6.18
CA ALA A 131 -21.93 20.46 7.42
C ALA A 131 -21.17 21.78 7.25
N GLY A 132 -20.34 21.89 6.22
CA GLY A 132 -19.54 23.09 5.96
C GLY A 132 -20.40 24.33 5.70
N ILE A 133 -21.41 24.23 4.82
CA ILE A 133 -22.28 25.35 4.44
C ILE A 133 -23.09 25.83 5.65
N VAL A 134 -23.76 24.91 6.35
CA VAL A 134 -24.61 25.26 7.50
C VAL A 134 -23.79 25.83 8.65
N THR A 135 -22.59 25.28 8.90
CA THR A 135 -21.72 25.79 9.95
C THR A 135 -21.18 27.17 9.62
N LEU A 136 -20.74 27.39 8.37
CA LEU A 136 -20.22 28.69 7.95
C LEU A 136 -21.30 29.78 8.05
N LEU A 137 -22.48 29.52 7.48
CA LEU A 137 -23.58 30.49 7.50
C LEU A 137 -24.14 30.66 8.91
N GLY A 138 -24.40 29.56 9.62
CA GLY A 138 -24.95 29.58 10.97
C GLY A 138 -24.01 30.23 11.98
N SER A 139 -22.71 29.91 11.93
CA SER A 139 -21.71 30.53 12.79
C SER A 139 -21.54 32.02 12.47
N SER A 140 -21.61 32.42 11.19
CA SER A 140 -21.54 33.83 10.80
C SER A 140 -22.72 34.62 11.36
N VAL A 141 -23.94 34.10 11.23
CA VAL A 141 -25.16 34.73 11.77
C VAL A 141 -25.10 34.80 13.30
N LEU A 142 -24.70 33.72 13.98
CA LEU A 142 -24.58 33.71 15.44
C LEU A 142 -23.51 34.68 15.94
N LEU A 143 -22.38 34.79 15.24
CA LEU A 143 -21.31 35.71 15.61
C LEU A 143 -21.74 37.17 15.38
N TYR A 144 -22.48 37.45 14.31
CA TYR A 144 -23.10 38.75 14.09
C TYR A 144 -24.09 39.12 15.22
N MET A 145 -24.96 38.18 15.59
CA MET A 145 -25.90 38.34 16.71
C MET A 145 -25.15 38.55 18.04
N ALA A 146 -24.08 37.80 18.30
CA ALA A 146 -23.26 37.94 19.51
C ALA A 146 -22.68 39.36 19.61
N LYS A 147 -22.19 39.89 18.48
CA LYS A 147 -21.67 41.25 18.40
C LYS A 147 -22.75 42.31 18.60
N TYR A 148 -23.96 42.11 18.06
CA TYR A 148 -25.04 43.09 18.14
C TYR A 148 -25.71 43.12 19.52
N TYR A 149 -25.98 41.95 20.12
CA TYR A 149 -26.68 41.83 21.40
C TYR A 149 -25.73 41.74 22.61
N GLY A 150 -24.41 41.64 22.39
CA GLY A 150 -23.40 41.64 23.45
C GLY A 150 -23.32 40.34 24.27
N PHE A 151 -23.86 39.23 23.77
CA PHE A 151 -23.73 37.93 24.44
C PHE A 151 -22.42 37.23 24.08
N GLN A 152 -21.92 36.37 24.98
CA GLN A 152 -20.72 35.58 24.74
C GLN A 152 -21.00 34.45 23.75
N TYR A 153 -20.19 34.36 22.69
CA TYR A 153 -20.30 33.29 21.72
C TYR A 153 -19.80 31.97 22.32
N ASN A 154 -20.71 31.00 22.47
CA ASN A 154 -20.33 29.66 22.91
C ASN A 154 -19.91 28.81 21.70
N PHE A 155 -18.63 28.45 21.66
CA PHE A 155 -18.04 27.62 20.61
C PHE A 155 -18.68 26.23 20.48
N PHE A 156 -19.39 25.74 21.51
CA PHE A 156 -20.14 24.49 21.41
C PHE A 156 -21.22 24.54 20.31
N PHE A 157 -21.82 25.72 20.05
CA PHE A 157 -22.79 25.88 18.96
C PHE A 157 -22.19 25.60 17.58
N PHE A 158 -20.87 25.81 17.39
CA PHE A 158 -20.19 25.46 16.15
C PHE A 158 -20.27 23.96 15.88
N PHE A 159 -20.01 23.12 16.88
CA PHE A 159 -20.10 21.66 16.75
C PHE A 159 -21.54 21.18 16.55
N ILE A 160 -22.51 21.83 17.22
CA ILE A 160 -23.94 21.56 17.00
C ILE A 160 -24.33 21.86 15.55
N LEU A 161 -23.93 23.03 15.03
CA LEU A 161 -24.18 23.45 13.66
C LEU A 161 -23.54 22.49 12.63
N LEU A 162 -22.33 22.01 12.93
CA LEU A 162 -21.61 21.05 12.11
C LEU A 162 -22.35 19.70 12.02
N ALA A 163 -22.75 19.16 13.18
CA ALA A 163 -23.54 17.92 13.23
C ALA A 163 -24.91 18.09 12.55
N ALA A 164 -25.61 19.20 12.83
CA ALA A 164 -26.90 19.50 12.21
C ALA A 164 -26.79 19.64 10.69
N GLY A 165 -25.77 20.34 10.20
CA GLY A 165 -25.51 20.50 8.78
C GLY A 165 -25.15 19.19 8.08
N PHE A 166 -24.41 18.31 8.76
CA PHE A 166 -24.11 16.97 8.23
C PHE A 166 -25.39 16.14 8.02
N VAL A 167 -26.25 16.10 9.04
CA VAL A 167 -27.55 15.41 8.97
C VAL A 167 -28.41 16.01 7.86
N LEU A 168 -28.47 17.35 7.77
CA LEU A 168 -29.24 18.04 6.75
C LEU A 168 -28.75 17.73 5.33
N GLY A 169 -27.43 17.69 5.11
CA GLY A 169 -26.83 17.32 3.82
C GLY A 169 -27.21 15.90 3.38
N ILE A 170 -27.22 14.94 4.31
CA ILE A 170 -27.68 13.57 4.04
C ILE A 170 -29.17 13.54 3.70
N VAL A 171 -30.00 14.26 4.44
CA VAL A 171 -31.45 14.32 4.21
C VAL A 171 -31.74 14.88 2.81
N ILE A 172 -31.09 15.97 2.42
CA ILE A 172 -31.25 16.58 1.09
C ILE A 172 -30.86 15.58 0.00
N GLU A 173 -29.73 14.89 0.15
CA GLU A 173 -29.31 13.86 -0.79
C GLU A 173 -30.34 12.71 -0.91
N LEU A 174 -30.89 12.24 0.21
CA LEU A 174 -31.91 11.20 0.22
C LEU A 174 -33.19 11.66 -0.50
N VAL A 175 -33.62 12.90 -0.28
CA VAL A 175 -34.79 13.48 -0.95
C VAL A 175 -34.55 13.58 -2.46
N ILE A 176 -33.39 14.08 -2.89
CA ILE A 176 -33.04 14.19 -4.31
C ILE A 176 -33.00 12.79 -4.96
N ARG A 177 -32.38 11.81 -4.31
CA ARG A 177 -32.32 10.42 -4.80
C ARG A 177 -33.70 9.79 -4.88
N ALA A 178 -34.56 10.00 -3.87
CA ALA A 178 -35.94 9.50 -3.87
C ALA A 178 -36.75 10.10 -5.02
N TYR A 179 -36.61 11.41 -5.23
CA TYR A 179 -37.29 12.12 -6.30
C TYR A 179 -36.81 11.70 -7.69
N ALA A 180 -35.49 11.52 -7.86
CA ALA A 180 -34.91 11.01 -9.11
C ALA A 180 -35.34 9.58 -9.41
N LYS A 181 -35.51 8.73 -8.38
CA LYS A 181 -36.02 7.36 -8.52
C LYS A 181 -37.50 7.34 -8.90
N ALA A 182 -38.31 8.28 -8.40
CA ALA A 182 -39.73 8.38 -8.73
C ALA A 182 -40.02 8.88 -10.17
N ARG A 183 -39.04 9.52 -10.81
CA ARG A 183 -39.12 9.97 -12.22
C ARG A 183 -38.60 8.95 -13.24
N ARG A 184 -38.01 7.84 -12.80
CA ARG A 184 -37.59 6.72 -13.66
C ARG A 184 -38.65 5.64 -13.65
#